data_AF-A0A957X0J1-F1
#
_entry.id   AF-A0A957X0J1-F1
#
_cell.length_a   1.000
_cell.length_b   1.000
_cell.length_c   1.000
_cell.angle_alpha   90.00
_cell.angle_beta   90.00
_cell.angle_gamma   90.00
#
_symmetry.space_group_name_H-M   'P 1'
#
loop_
_entity.id
_entity.type
_entity.pdbx_description
1 polymer ?
#
loop_
_entity_poly.entity_id
_entity_poly.type
_entity_poly.pdbx_seq_one_letter_code
_entity_poly.pdbx_strand_id
1 'polypeptide(L)'
;QTDKALAAYAPLAQQVEAYGFDGITVYNDMLFQPAWLPLLEIARATNTLTIGVAAVNPFTCHPINIAGNIALIDEAAQGRAYLGLARGGWLDFVGVEPKRTVTALREAFRCVRHLLRQSKEPLSAEFYPLAGGDALRWPVLRSEIPFLLGSWGASTIRACADQIHEIKIGGSANPAV
;
A
#
# COMPACT_ATOMS: atom_id res chain seq x y z
N GLN A 1 -9.29 -0.22 -12.15
CA GLN A 1 -8.67 -1.54 -12.25
C GLN A 1 -7.43 -1.46 -13.13
N THR A 2 -6.44 -2.33 -12.89
CA THR A 2 -5.20 -2.40 -13.66
C THR A 2 -5.28 -3.46 -14.76
N ASP A 3 -5.57 -3.01 -15.98
CA ASP A 3 -5.81 -3.87 -17.15
C ASP A 3 -5.25 -3.29 -18.47
N LYS A 4 -4.44 -2.23 -18.38
CA LYS A 4 -3.97 -1.48 -19.56
C LYS A 4 -2.55 -1.85 -19.94
N ALA A 5 -2.18 -1.62 -21.19
CA ALA A 5 -0.77 -1.66 -21.57
C ALA A 5 0.03 -0.69 -20.68
N LEU A 6 1.23 -1.10 -20.25
CA LEU A 6 2.02 -0.31 -19.30
C LEU A 6 2.26 1.14 -19.78
N ALA A 7 2.55 1.31 -21.07
CA ALA A 7 2.76 2.63 -21.69
C ALA A 7 1.52 3.55 -21.70
N ALA A 8 0.32 3.02 -21.41
CA ALA A 8 -0.90 3.81 -21.38
C ALA A 8 -1.09 4.59 -20.06
N TYR A 9 -0.41 4.20 -18.98
CA TYR A 9 -0.62 4.82 -17.67
C TYR A 9 -0.11 6.26 -17.59
N ALA A 10 1.06 6.55 -18.15
CA ALA A 10 1.65 7.89 -18.17
C ALA A 10 0.74 8.96 -18.85
N PRO A 11 0.27 8.79 -20.10
CA PRO A 11 -0.58 9.78 -20.76
C PRO A 11 -1.95 9.94 -20.07
N LEU A 12 -2.52 8.87 -19.52
CA LEU A 12 -3.75 8.96 -18.73
C LEU A 12 -3.54 9.78 -17.45
N ALA A 13 -2.41 9.59 -16.77
CA ALA A 13 -2.09 10.33 -15.56
C ALA A 13 -1.90 11.83 -15.81
N GLN A 14 -1.25 12.18 -16.92
CA GLN A 14 -1.09 13.58 -17.35
C GLN A 14 -2.43 14.25 -17.62
N GLN A 15 -3.37 13.54 -18.25
CA GLN A 15 -4.72 14.07 -18.44
C GLN A 15 -5.42 14.31 -17.11
N VAL A 16 -5.35 13.36 -16.17
CA VAL A 16 -5.92 13.51 -14.83
C VAL A 16 -5.32 14.73 -14.10
N GLU A 17 -4.01 14.92 -14.16
CA GLU A 17 -3.36 16.11 -13.60
C GLU A 17 -3.81 17.41 -14.27
N ALA A 18 -3.90 17.42 -15.61
CA ALA A 18 -4.35 18.58 -16.37
C ALA A 18 -5.82 18.96 -16.11
N TYR A 19 -6.65 17.99 -15.72
CA TYR A 19 -8.03 18.23 -15.29
C TYR A 19 -8.16 18.71 -13.84
N GLY A 20 -7.05 18.83 -13.10
CA GLY A 20 -7.03 19.39 -11.75
C GLY A 20 -7.50 18.42 -10.66
N PHE A 21 -7.40 17.11 -10.88
CA PHE A 21 -7.59 16.14 -9.80
C PHE A 21 -6.43 16.18 -8.81
N ASP A 22 -6.68 15.83 -7.54
CA ASP A 22 -5.65 15.86 -6.48
C ASP A 22 -4.85 14.55 -6.35
N GLY A 23 -5.36 13.44 -6.91
CA GLY A 23 -4.67 12.16 -6.79
C GLY A 23 -5.17 11.04 -7.66
N ILE A 24 -4.34 10.01 -7.79
CA ILE A 24 -4.63 8.77 -8.52
C ILE A 24 -4.42 7.58 -7.58
N THR A 25 -5.38 6.67 -7.60
CA THR A 25 -5.26 5.37 -6.92
C THR A 25 -5.13 4.25 -7.93
N VAL A 26 -4.20 3.33 -7.67
CA VAL A 26 -4.07 2.09 -8.43
C VAL A 26 -4.50 0.92 -7.55
N TYR A 27 -5.46 0.11 -8.02
CA TYR A 27 -5.90 -1.09 -7.32
C TYR A 27 -4.90 -2.23 -7.52
N ASN A 28 -4.76 -3.10 -6.52
CA ASN A 28 -3.90 -4.29 -6.57
C ASN A 28 -4.74 -5.55 -6.26
N ASP A 29 -5.72 -5.82 -7.11
CA ASP A 29 -6.56 -6.99 -6.94
C ASP A 29 -5.91 -8.23 -7.54
N MET A 30 -6.24 -9.38 -6.96
CA MET A 30 -5.77 -10.67 -7.46
C MET A 30 -6.19 -10.88 -8.92
N LEU A 31 -5.32 -11.48 -9.72
CA LEU A 31 -5.51 -11.77 -11.16
C LEU A 31 -5.51 -10.54 -12.10
N PHE A 32 -5.41 -9.33 -11.55
CA PHE A 32 -5.13 -8.12 -12.33
C PHE A 32 -3.65 -7.76 -12.29
N GLN A 33 -3.23 -6.75 -13.06
CA GLN A 33 -1.83 -6.37 -13.09
C GLN A 33 -1.41 -5.81 -11.71
N PRO A 34 -0.21 -6.15 -11.20
CA PRO A 34 0.31 -5.55 -9.97
C PRO A 34 0.39 -4.03 -10.07
N ALA A 35 0.07 -3.33 -8.98
CA ALA A 35 -0.04 -1.87 -9.00
C ALA A 35 1.29 -1.12 -9.16
N TRP A 36 2.43 -1.76 -8.84
CA TRP A 36 3.72 -1.09 -8.71
C TRP A 36 4.24 -0.47 -10.01
N LEU A 37 4.23 -1.21 -11.13
CA LEU A 37 4.72 -0.67 -12.41
C LEU A 37 3.80 0.42 -12.99
N PRO A 38 2.46 0.26 -12.98
CA PRO A 38 1.55 1.37 -13.28
C PRO A 38 1.83 2.62 -12.43
N LEU A 39 2.04 2.46 -11.12
CA LEU A 39 2.37 3.58 -10.23
C LEU A 39 3.68 4.26 -10.60
N LEU A 40 4.71 3.50 -11.01
CA LEU A 40 5.98 4.08 -11.45
C LEU A 40 5.80 4.93 -12.72
N GLU A 41 5.04 4.45 -13.70
CA GLU A 41 4.73 5.22 -14.92
C GLU A 41 3.94 6.51 -14.59
N ILE A 42 2.96 6.42 -13.68
CA ILE A 42 2.19 7.56 -13.20
C ILE A 42 3.10 8.56 -12.46
N ALA A 43 3.97 8.08 -11.58
CA ALA A 43 4.87 8.90 -10.78
C ALA A 43 5.77 9.78 -11.64
N ARG A 44 6.37 9.18 -12.68
CA ARG A 44 7.28 9.86 -13.60
C ARG A 44 6.59 10.83 -14.56
N ALA A 45 5.29 10.69 -14.76
CA ALA A 45 4.52 11.49 -15.71
C ALA A 45 3.78 12.67 -15.06
N THR A 46 3.79 12.78 -13.73
CA THR A 46 2.99 13.73 -12.94
C THR A 46 3.87 14.45 -11.92
N ASN A 47 3.47 15.63 -11.47
CA ASN A 47 4.26 16.48 -10.58
C ASN A 47 3.53 16.87 -9.29
N THR A 48 2.19 16.89 -9.28
CA THR A 48 1.40 17.39 -8.16
C THR A 48 0.46 16.34 -7.58
N LEU A 49 0.10 15.31 -8.35
CA LEU A 49 -0.85 14.28 -7.90
C LEU A 49 -0.33 13.49 -6.68
N THR A 50 -1.17 13.31 -5.67
CA THR A 50 -0.95 12.27 -4.65
C THR A 50 -1.25 10.91 -5.25
N ILE A 51 -0.32 9.96 -5.18
CA ILE A 51 -0.48 8.66 -5.84
C ILE A 51 -0.24 7.49 -4.90
N GLY A 52 -0.91 6.38 -5.12
CA GLY A 52 -0.71 5.23 -4.25
C GLY A 52 -1.51 4.01 -4.63
N VAL A 53 -1.16 2.92 -3.99
CA VAL A 53 -1.87 1.65 -4.13
C VAL A 53 -3.01 1.59 -3.12
N ALA A 54 -4.21 1.19 -3.54
CA ALA A 54 -5.29 0.87 -2.61
C ALA A 54 -6.01 -0.41 -3.10
N ALA A 55 -5.68 -1.59 -2.60
CA ALA A 55 -4.65 -1.83 -1.58
C ALA A 55 -3.91 -3.14 -1.85
N VAL A 56 -2.66 -3.21 -1.42
CA VAL A 56 -1.94 -4.50 -1.35
C VAL A 56 -2.36 -5.25 -0.09
N ASN A 57 -2.09 -6.55 -0.05
CA ASN A 57 -2.35 -7.37 1.14
C ASN A 57 -1.04 -8.04 1.59
N PRO A 58 -0.83 -8.18 2.91
CA PRO A 58 0.42 -8.73 3.45
C PRO A 58 0.47 -10.27 3.42
N PHE A 59 -0.59 -10.92 2.93
CA PHE A 59 -0.72 -12.39 2.91
C PHE A 59 -0.18 -13.01 1.62
N THR A 60 -0.20 -12.27 0.51
CA THR A 60 0.43 -12.66 -0.75
C THR A 60 1.72 -11.90 -1.05
N CYS A 61 2.05 -10.88 -0.25
CA CYS A 61 3.28 -10.10 -0.39
C CYS A 61 3.84 -9.77 0.99
N HIS A 62 5.06 -10.21 1.29
CA HIS A 62 5.67 -9.95 2.59
C HIS A 62 5.84 -8.43 2.84
N PRO A 63 5.60 -7.91 4.06
CA PRO A 63 5.76 -6.49 4.39
C PRO A 63 7.13 -5.89 4.01
N ILE A 64 8.20 -6.70 4.03
CA ILE A 64 9.53 -6.29 3.53
C ILE A 64 9.47 -5.84 2.06
N ASN A 65 8.83 -6.63 1.21
CA ASN A 65 8.71 -6.30 -0.21
C ASN A 65 7.78 -5.10 -0.42
N ILE A 66 6.71 -5.02 0.37
CA ILE A 66 5.79 -3.87 0.33
C ILE A 66 6.53 -2.57 0.69
N ALA A 67 7.34 -2.58 1.76
CA ALA A 67 8.14 -1.44 2.20
C ALA A 67 9.15 -1.00 1.13
N GLY A 68 9.87 -1.96 0.52
CA GLY A 68 10.80 -1.66 -0.56
C GLY A 68 10.10 -1.05 -1.78
N ASN A 69 8.99 -1.64 -2.22
CA ASN A 69 8.24 -1.15 -3.36
C ASN A 69 7.69 0.26 -3.12
N ILE A 70 7.05 0.53 -1.98
CA ILE A 70 6.52 1.87 -1.73
C ILE A 70 7.63 2.91 -1.59
N ALA A 71 8.78 2.58 -0.99
CA ALA A 71 9.91 3.51 -0.89
C ALA A 71 10.40 3.95 -2.28
N LEU A 72 10.46 3.03 -3.25
CA LEU A 72 10.84 3.35 -4.64
C LEU A 72 9.77 4.16 -5.37
N ILE A 73 8.48 3.85 -5.15
CA ILE A 73 7.39 4.66 -5.71
C ILE A 73 7.41 6.06 -5.10
N ASP A 74 7.68 6.21 -3.81
CA ASP A 74 7.77 7.50 -3.14
C ASP A 74 8.92 8.34 -3.66
N GLU A 75 10.08 7.74 -3.90
CA GLU A 75 11.20 8.39 -4.56
C GLU A 75 10.81 8.88 -5.96
N ALA A 76 10.24 8.01 -6.80
CA ALA A 76 9.80 8.37 -8.14
C ALA A 76 8.70 9.44 -8.13
N ALA A 77 7.85 9.45 -7.12
CA ALA A 77 6.79 10.42 -6.92
C ALA A 77 7.26 11.69 -6.19
N GLN A 78 8.55 11.79 -5.84
CA GLN A 78 9.14 12.92 -5.12
C GLN A 78 8.38 13.24 -3.81
N GLY A 79 8.02 12.20 -3.05
CA GLY A 79 7.36 12.35 -1.75
C GLY A 79 5.82 12.46 -1.82
N ARG A 80 5.21 12.21 -2.98
CA ARG A 80 3.74 12.26 -3.16
C ARG A 80 3.05 10.90 -2.99
N ALA A 81 3.77 9.86 -2.58
CA ALA A 81 3.18 8.53 -2.48
C ALA A 81 2.36 8.31 -1.19
N TYR A 82 1.40 7.39 -1.24
CA TYR A 82 0.77 6.77 -0.07
C TYR A 82 0.66 5.24 -0.26
N LEU A 83 0.53 4.51 0.86
CA LEU A 83 0.39 3.05 0.86
C LEU A 83 -0.94 2.60 1.45
N GLY A 84 -1.77 1.96 0.63
CA GLY A 84 -2.94 1.23 1.08
C GLY A 84 -2.65 -0.23 1.38
N LEU A 85 -3.06 -0.69 2.56
CA LEU A 85 -3.09 -2.11 2.96
C LEU A 85 -4.52 -2.56 3.23
N ALA A 86 -4.85 -3.79 2.85
CA ALA A 86 -6.15 -4.42 3.11
C ALA A 86 -5.99 -5.90 3.43
N ARG A 87 -7.09 -6.53 3.87
CA ARG A 87 -7.11 -7.97 4.12
C ARG A 87 -6.92 -8.80 2.85
N GLY A 88 -7.15 -8.23 1.67
CA GLY A 88 -7.22 -8.96 0.41
C GLY A 88 -8.55 -9.69 0.23
N GLY A 89 -8.85 -10.05 -1.01
CA GLY A 89 -9.96 -10.91 -1.40
C GLY A 89 -9.44 -12.09 -2.22
N TRP A 90 -10.26 -13.14 -2.35
CA TRP A 90 -9.96 -14.34 -3.15
C TRP A 90 -8.69 -15.09 -2.72
N LEU A 91 -8.26 -14.99 -1.46
CA LEU A 91 -7.04 -15.66 -0.98
C LEU A 91 -7.15 -17.19 -1.03
N ASP A 92 -8.36 -17.72 -0.91
CA ASP A 92 -8.70 -19.13 -1.08
C ASP A 92 -8.31 -19.67 -2.46
N PHE A 93 -8.40 -18.84 -3.51
CA PHE A 93 -7.99 -19.20 -4.87
C PHE A 93 -6.51 -19.62 -4.95
N VAL A 94 -5.65 -19.04 -4.11
CA VAL A 94 -4.21 -19.36 -4.04
C VAL A 94 -3.86 -20.22 -2.81
N GLY A 95 -4.86 -20.81 -2.15
CA GLY A 95 -4.66 -21.66 -0.97
C GLY A 95 -4.13 -20.92 0.26
N VAL A 96 -4.36 -19.60 0.35
CA VAL A 96 -3.94 -18.78 1.49
C VAL A 96 -5.13 -18.56 2.43
N GLU A 97 -4.99 -19.05 3.65
CA GLU A 97 -5.98 -18.89 4.72
C GLU A 97 -5.37 -18.15 5.93
N PRO A 98 -5.44 -16.80 5.97
CA PRO A 98 -4.80 -16.04 7.03
C PRO A 98 -5.49 -16.24 8.38
N LYS A 99 -4.72 -16.71 9.36
CA LYS A 99 -5.15 -16.76 10.77
C LYS A 99 -5.02 -15.37 11.40
N ARG A 100 -5.96 -15.02 12.29
CA ARG A 100 -5.97 -13.74 13.04
C ARG A 100 -5.71 -12.52 12.13
N THR A 101 -6.43 -12.46 11.01
CA THR A 101 -6.20 -11.52 9.91
C THR A 101 -6.07 -10.06 10.35
N VAL A 102 -6.86 -9.63 11.33
CA VAL A 102 -6.80 -8.25 11.86
C VAL A 102 -5.49 -7.98 12.59
N THR A 103 -5.01 -8.93 13.40
CA THR A 103 -3.72 -8.84 14.09
C THR A 103 -2.58 -8.79 13.07
N ALA A 104 -2.56 -9.73 12.12
CA ALA A 104 -1.55 -9.79 11.08
C ALA A 104 -1.54 -8.49 10.24
N LEU A 105 -2.70 -7.97 9.84
CA LEU A 105 -2.78 -6.71 9.09
C LEU A 105 -2.21 -5.51 9.88
N ARG A 106 -2.55 -5.38 11.17
CA ARG A 106 -1.98 -4.35 12.05
C ARG A 106 -0.45 -4.50 12.16
N GLU A 107 0.05 -5.71 12.30
CA GLU A 107 1.49 -5.97 12.35
C GLU A 107 2.19 -5.68 11.02
N ALA A 108 1.52 -5.89 9.89
CA ALA A 108 2.05 -5.52 8.58
C ALA A 108 2.28 -4.00 8.48
N PHE A 109 1.32 -3.17 8.91
CA PHE A 109 1.52 -1.72 8.99
C PHE A 109 2.73 -1.36 9.87
N ARG A 110 2.84 -1.97 11.06
CA ARG A 110 3.98 -1.74 11.97
C ARG A 110 5.31 -2.14 11.32
N CYS A 111 5.35 -3.29 10.65
CA CYS A 111 6.52 -3.81 9.97
C CYS A 111 6.97 -2.89 8.83
N VAL A 112 6.05 -2.48 7.96
CA VAL A 112 6.36 -1.53 6.88
C VAL A 112 6.89 -0.21 7.45
N ARG A 113 6.23 0.37 8.47
CA ARG A 113 6.70 1.61 9.11
C ARG A 113 8.09 1.47 9.70
N HIS A 114 8.35 0.36 10.38
CA HIS A 114 9.66 0.07 10.98
C HIS A 114 10.76 0.01 9.92
N LEU A 115 10.48 -0.64 8.78
CA LEU A 115 11.39 -0.75 7.65
C LEU A 115 11.62 0.59 6.94
N LEU A 116 10.58 1.38 6.72
CA LEU A 116 10.69 2.72 6.11
C LEU A 116 11.51 3.69 6.98
N ARG A 117 11.39 3.57 8.30
CA ARG A 117 12.25 4.30 9.26
C ARG A 117 13.71 3.82 9.28
N GLN A 118 14.02 2.78 8.51
CA GLN A 118 15.33 2.11 8.50
C GLN A 118 15.80 1.75 9.92
N SER A 119 14.87 1.39 10.80
CA SER A 119 15.20 0.99 12.17
C SER A 119 15.95 -0.33 12.15
N LYS A 120 17.02 -0.42 12.95
CA LYS A 120 17.82 -1.63 13.15
C LYS A 120 17.45 -2.34 14.46
N GLU A 121 16.47 -1.83 15.20
CA GLU A 121 16.00 -2.46 16.42
C GLU A 121 15.18 -3.72 16.07
N PRO A 122 15.10 -4.72 16.95
CA PRO A 122 14.18 -5.83 16.74
C PRO A 122 12.72 -5.34 16.75
N LEU A 123 11.89 -5.94 15.90
CA LEU A 123 10.43 -5.76 15.91
C LEU A 123 9.76 -7.02 16.44
N SER A 124 9.26 -6.96 17.67
CA SER A 124 8.44 -8.03 18.24
C SER A 124 7.02 -8.01 17.63
N ALA A 125 6.69 -9.10 16.95
CA ALA A 125 5.44 -9.34 16.25
C ALA A 125 5.23 -10.87 16.08
N GLU A 126 3.99 -11.31 15.97
CA GLU A 126 3.64 -12.73 15.80
C GLU A 126 3.77 -13.18 14.34
N PHE A 127 3.32 -12.35 13.41
CA PHE A 127 3.22 -12.67 11.98
C PHE A 127 4.40 -12.13 11.18
N TYR A 128 4.93 -10.96 11.55
CA TYR A 128 6.00 -10.29 10.81
C TYR A 128 7.13 -9.79 11.73
N PRO A 129 7.77 -10.67 12.53
CA PRO A 129 8.89 -10.29 13.38
C PRO A 129 10.10 -9.88 12.55
N LEU A 130 10.88 -8.94 13.08
CA LEU A 130 12.22 -8.61 12.57
C LEU A 130 13.23 -8.83 13.69
N ALA A 131 14.32 -9.55 13.39
CA ALA A 131 15.34 -9.90 14.38
C ALA A 131 16.17 -8.69 14.85
N GLY A 132 16.15 -7.58 14.12
CA GLY A 132 17.04 -6.44 14.32
C GLY A 132 18.42 -6.65 13.70
N GLY A 133 19.29 -5.64 13.84
CA GLY A 133 20.67 -5.63 13.33
C GLY A 133 20.84 -5.10 11.91
N ASP A 134 19.77 -5.02 11.11
CA ASP A 134 19.81 -4.54 9.73
C ASP A 134 18.54 -3.77 9.36
N ALA A 135 18.59 -3.08 8.21
CA ALA A 135 17.52 -2.25 7.68
C ALA A 135 17.54 -2.24 6.14
N LEU A 136 16.63 -1.49 5.51
CA LEU A 136 16.72 -1.22 4.07
C LEU A 136 18.07 -0.53 3.77
N ARG A 137 18.79 -1.01 2.75
CA ARG A 137 20.21 -0.68 2.51
C ARG A 137 20.46 0.39 1.44
N TRP A 138 19.47 1.24 1.20
CA TRP A 138 19.57 2.42 0.34
C TRP A 138 18.92 3.62 1.05
N PRO A 139 19.22 4.87 0.65
CA PRO A 139 18.55 6.04 1.22
C PRO A 139 17.05 6.00 0.92
N VAL A 140 16.21 5.97 1.95
CA VAL A 140 14.76 6.09 1.81
C VAL A 140 14.38 7.57 1.85
N LEU A 141 13.66 8.07 0.84
CA LEU A 141 13.31 9.49 0.72
C LEU A 141 12.52 10.01 1.94
N ARG A 142 11.48 9.27 2.35
CA ARG A 142 10.66 9.58 3.52
C ARG A 142 10.56 8.38 4.45
N SER A 143 10.90 8.58 5.71
CA SER A 143 10.70 7.58 6.77
C SER A 143 9.23 7.44 7.19
N GLU A 144 8.38 8.40 6.80
CA GLU A 144 6.94 8.45 7.08
C GLU A 144 6.17 8.65 5.78
N ILE A 145 5.58 7.57 5.28
CA ILE A 145 4.65 7.58 4.15
C ILE A 145 3.21 7.46 4.69
N PRO A 146 2.24 8.25 4.21
CA PRO A 146 0.85 8.12 4.60
C PRO A 146 0.32 6.71 4.31
N PHE A 147 -0.33 6.13 5.32
CA PHE A 147 -0.92 4.79 5.26
C PHE A 147 -2.43 4.87 5.21
N LEU A 148 -3.01 4.04 4.34
CA LEU A 148 -4.43 3.91 4.13
C LEU A 148 -4.87 2.48 4.46
N LEU A 149 -6.03 2.33 5.10
CA LEU A 149 -6.68 1.03 5.31
C LEU A 149 -7.83 0.84 4.33
N GLY A 150 -7.77 -0.20 3.49
CA GLY A 150 -8.93 -0.68 2.75
C GLY A 150 -9.80 -1.58 3.64
N SER A 151 -10.89 -1.05 4.19
CA SER A 151 -11.81 -1.83 5.02
C SER A 151 -13.18 -1.17 5.19
N TRP A 152 -14.20 -1.99 5.45
CA TRP A 152 -15.51 -1.58 5.96
C TRP A 152 -15.76 -2.09 7.39
N GLY A 153 -14.91 -2.98 7.91
CA GLY A 153 -15.15 -3.65 9.19
C GLY A 153 -14.72 -2.78 10.37
N ALA A 154 -15.68 -2.34 11.20
CA ALA A 154 -15.43 -1.48 12.37
C ALA A 154 -14.35 -2.05 13.32
N SER A 155 -14.30 -3.37 13.50
CA SER A 155 -13.26 -4.03 14.31
C SER A 155 -11.86 -3.89 13.70
N THR A 156 -11.74 -4.02 12.38
CA THR A 156 -10.47 -3.86 11.66
C THR A 156 -10.02 -2.40 11.70
N ILE A 157 -10.94 -1.47 11.46
CA ILE A 157 -10.70 -0.03 11.54
C ILE A 157 -10.19 0.34 12.93
N ARG A 158 -10.91 -0.05 14.00
CA ARG A 158 -10.50 0.23 15.38
C ARG A 158 -9.13 -0.37 15.71
N ALA A 159 -8.86 -1.57 15.25
CA ALA A 159 -7.59 -2.24 15.49
C ALA A 159 -6.41 -1.65 14.72
N CYS A 160 -6.63 -0.85 13.68
CA CYS A 160 -5.54 -0.24 12.88
C CYS A 160 -5.50 1.28 12.98
N ALA A 161 -6.41 1.91 13.73
CA ALA A 161 -6.60 3.37 13.73
C ALA A 161 -5.34 4.16 14.08
N ASP A 162 -4.50 3.65 14.98
CA ASP A 162 -3.22 4.27 15.38
C ASP A 162 -2.09 4.08 14.36
N GLN A 163 -2.34 3.33 13.29
CA GLN A 163 -1.35 3.03 12.24
C GLN A 163 -1.64 3.75 10.92
N ILE A 164 -2.81 4.35 10.76
CA ILE A 164 -3.32 4.83 9.46
C ILE A 164 -3.69 6.30 9.50
N HIS A 165 -3.68 6.94 8.33
CA HIS A 165 -4.07 8.33 8.12
C HIS A 165 -5.44 8.41 7.44
N GLU A 166 -5.81 7.39 6.66
CA GLU A 166 -7.05 7.36 5.88
C GLU A 166 -7.67 5.95 5.88
N ILE A 167 -8.99 5.89 5.73
CA ILE A 167 -9.74 4.65 5.51
C ILE A 167 -10.40 4.74 4.13
N LYS A 168 -10.08 3.80 3.25
CA LYS A 168 -10.80 3.62 2.00
C LYS A 168 -11.96 2.67 2.22
N ILE A 169 -13.15 3.25 2.28
CA ILE A 169 -14.41 2.53 2.28
C ILE A 169 -14.70 2.15 0.82
N GLY A 170 -14.79 0.86 0.50
CA GLY A 170 -15.01 0.38 -0.87
C GLY A 170 -16.32 0.86 -1.49
N GLY A 171 -16.41 0.83 -2.82
CA GLY A 171 -17.57 1.32 -3.59
C GLY A 171 -18.88 0.52 -3.43
N SER A 172 -18.87 -0.54 -2.62
CA SER A 172 -20.04 -1.34 -2.25
C SER A 172 -20.48 -1.15 -0.80
N ALA A 173 -19.98 -0.11 -0.12
CA ALA A 173 -20.57 0.32 1.14
C ALA A 173 -22.02 0.75 0.90
N ASN A 174 -22.92 -0.19 1.13
CA ASN A 174 -24.34 0.11 1.18
C ASN A 174 -24.57 0.81 2.53
N PRO A 175 -24.95 2.10 2.55
CA PRO A 175 -25.19 2.83 3.80
C PRO A 175 -26.38 2.25 4.60
N ALA A 176 -27.12 1.29 4.04
CA ALA A 176 -28.22 0.59 4.70
C ALA A 176 -27.84 -0.75 5.36
N VAL A 177 -26.55 -1.10 5.43
CA VAL A 177 -26.06 -2.36 6.06
C VAL A 177 -25.00 -2.07 7.12
#